data_AF-A0A7C4HIW7-F1
#
_entry.id   AF-A0A7C4HIW7-F1
#
_cell.length_a   1.000
_cell.length_b   1.000
_cell.length_c   1.000
_cell.angle_alpha   90.00
_cell.angle_beta   90.00
_cell.angle_gamma   90.00
#
_symmetry.space_group_name_H-M   'P 1'
#
loop_
_entity.id
_entity.type
_entity.pdbx_description
1 polymer ?
#
loop_
_entity_poly.entity_id
_entity_poly.type
_entity_poly.pdbx_seq_one_letter_code
_entity_poly.pdbx_strand_id
1 'polypeptide(L)'
;MCEEGLGETDPEGKVILKDSSNFQLRAAYLAYLEAYDKAVDPEVKKYLNQNIIDLQCNKIDYQTFYRNINQFRQIDSIQCQSKSSIRSLSKSEWRAKTERIEREKRHKRR
;
A
#
# COMPACT_ATOMS: atom_id res chain seq x y z
N MET A 1 -15.78 19.96 -19.40
CA MET A 1 -14.42 20.54 -19.46
C MET A 1 -13.43 19.44 -19.06
N CYS A 2 -12.99 18.62 -20.01
CA CYS A 2 -11.81 17.76 -19.84
C CYS A 2 -10.72 18.44 -20.68
N GLU A 3 -10.25 19.59 -20.22
CA GLU A 3 -9.20 20.31 -20.93
C GLU A 3 -7.84 19.82 -20.44
N GLU A 4 -7.11 19.25 -21.38
CA GLU A 4 -5.64 19.30 -21.48
C GLU A 4 -4.84 18.83 -20.27
N GLY A 5 -5.00 17.55 -19.96
CA GLY A 5 -4.04 16.77 -19.19
C GLY A 5 -3.82 15.43 -19.86
N LEU A 6 -3.45 15.42 -21.15
CA LEU A 6 -2.99 14.21 -21.82
C LEU A 6 -1.81 13.67 -21.02
N GLY A 7 -2.07 12.65 -20.20
CA GLY A 7 -1.02 11.87 -19.57
C GLY A 7 -0.17 11.31 -20.70
N GLU A 8 1.05 11.82 -20.83
CA GLU A 8 2.04 11.29 -21.74
C GLU A 8 2.16 9.79 -21.44
N THR A 9 1.99 8.96 -22.47
CA THR A 9 2.25 7.54 -22.33
C THR A 9 3.76 7.31 -22.46
N ASP A 10 4.37 6.75 -21.42
CA ASP A 10 5.78 6.31 -21.43
C ASP A 10 6.03 5.33 -22.61
N PRO A 11 7.26 5.02 -23.05
CA PRO A 11 7.48 4.08 -24.16
C PRO A 11 7.01 2.65 -23.83
N GLU A 12 6.71 2.36 -22.56
CA GLU A 12 6.06 1.14 -22.08
C GLU A 12 4.51 1.18 -22.11
N GLY A 13 3.91 2.27 -22.62
CA GLY A 13 2.46 2.47 -22.69
C GLY A 13 1.79 2.83 -21.36
N LYS A 14 2.57 3.22 -20.35
CA LYS A 14 2.10 3.62 -19.01
C LYS A 14 1.61 5.06 -19.04
N VAL A 15 0.43 5.33 -18.50
CA VAL A 15 -0.08 6.72 -18.37
C VAL A 15 0.78 7.46 -17.34
N ILE A 16 1.31 8.64 -17.65
CA ILE A 16 2.08 9.46 -16.70
C ILE A 16 1.19 10.56 -16.10
N LEU A 17 1.15 10.65 -14.76
CA LEU A 17 0.46 11.73 -14.06
C LEU A 17 1.37 12.96 -13.88
N LYS A 18 0.99 14.09 -14.50
CA LYS A 18 1.76 15.35 -14.44
C LYS A 18 1.43 16.21 -13.22
N ASP A 19 0.21 16.10 -12.69
CA ASP A 19 -0.24 16.92 -11.55
C ASP A 19 0.05 16.30 -10.18
N SER A 20 0.77 17.05 -9.35
CA SER A 20 1.20 16.66 -8.01
C SER A 20 0.30 17.18 -6.87
N SER A 21 -0.72 17.98 -7.18
CA SER A 21 -1.50 18.72 -6.18
C SER A 21 -2.59 17.91 -5.48
N ASN A 22 -3.11 16.85 -6.11
CA ASN A 22 -4.21 16.05 -5.55
C ASN A 22 -3.69 14.72 -4.96
N PHE A 23 -3.72 14.62 -3.63
CA PHE A 23 -3.29 13.42 -2.91
C PHE A 23 -4.08 12.16 -3.30
N GLN A 24 -5.40 12.27 -3.48
CA GLN A 24 -6.24 11.11 -3.82
C GLN A 24 -5.89 10.57 -5.20
N LEU A 25 -5.69 11.48 -6.16
CA LEU A 25 -5.26 11.12 -7.51
C LEU A 25 -3.86 10.51 -7.51
N ARG A 26 -2.94 11.05 -6.69
CA ARG A 26 -1.60 10.48 -6.53
C ARG A 26 -1.63 9.07 -5.92
N ALA A 27 -2.45 8.85 -4.90
CA ALA A 27 -2.63 7.54 -4.29
C ALA A 27 -3.23 6.53 -5.28
N ALA A 28 -4.23 6.96 -6.04
CA ALA A 28 -4.83 6.15 -7.10
C ALA A 28 -3.82 5.80 -8.21
N TYR A 29 -2.99 6.77 -8.59
CA TYR A 29 -1.92 6.57 -9.56
C TYR A 29 -0.88 5.54 -9.11
N LEU A 30 -0.44 5.61 -7.84
CA LEU A 30 0.46 4.60 -7.27
C LEU A 30 -0.18 3.20 -7.28
N ALA A 31 -1.49 3.12 -7.02
CA ALA A 31 -2.22 1.86 -7.09
C ALA A 31 -2.31 1.29 -8.50
N TYR A 32 -2.51 2.17 -9.49
CA TYR A 32 -2.47 1.81 -10.90
C TYR A 32 -1.09 1.29 -11.32
N LEU A 33 0.00 1.97 -10.92
CA LEU A 33 1.36 1.54 -11.24
C LEU A 33 1.66 0.13 -10.72
N GLU A 34 1.33 -0.13 -9.46
CA GLU A 34 1.53 -1.45 -8.86
C GLU A 34 0.73 -2.54 -9.59
N ALA A 35 -0.52 -2.23 -9.98
CA ALA A 35 -1.35 -3.15 -10.75
C ALA A 35 -0.80 -3.38 -12.19
N TYR A 36 -0.29 -2.33 -12.83
CA TYR A 36 0.26 -2.38 -14.18
C TYR A 36 1.55 -3.18 -14.25
N ASP A 37 2.44 -3.02 -13.26
CA ASP A 37 3.69 -3.78 -13.18
C ASP A 37 3.42 -5.28 -12.89
N LYS A 38 2.37 -5.60 -12.14
CA LYS A 38 1.93 -6.99 -11.87
C LYS A 38 1.19 -7.62 -13.05
N ALA A 39 0.54 -6.83 -13.90
CA ALA A 39 -0.21 -7.33 -15.04
C ALA A 39 0.74 -7.87 -16.13
N VAL A 40 0.62 -9.16 -16.45
CA VAL A 40 1.34 -9.78 -17.58
C VAL A 40 0.55 -9.64 -18.88
N ASP A 41 -0.78 -9.63 -18.78
CA ASP A 41 -1.67 -9.62 -19.93
C ASP A 41 -1.81 -8.20 -20.54
N PRO A 42 -1.61 -8.03 -21.86
CA PRO A 42 -1.77 -6.74 -22.54
C PRO A 42 -3.20 -6.19 -22.51
N GLU A 43 -4.23 -7.04 -22.47
CA GLU A 43 -5.63 -6.59 -22.35
C GLU A 43 -5.90 -5.97 -20.98
N VAL A 44 -5.34 -6.57 -19.92
CA VAL A 44 -5.43 -6.04 -18.56
C VAL A 44 -4.73 -4.68 -18.46
N LYS A 45 -3.56 -4.53 -19.08
CA LYS A 45 -2.86 -3.23 -19.14
C LYS A 45 -3.69 -2.15 -19.82
N LYS A 46 -4.36 -2.47 -20.93
CA LYS A 46 -5.29 -1.54 -21.60
C LYS A 46 -6.46 -1.15 -20.70
N TYR A 47 -7.05 -2.12 -20.02
CA TYR A 47 -8.16 -1.87 -19.09
C TYR A 47 -7.74 -0.96 -17.92
N LEU A 48 -6.55 -1.18 -17.35
CA LEU A 48 -6.00 -0.34 -16.30
C LEU A 48 -5.75 1.09 -16.78
N ASN A 49 -5.21 1.25 -17.99
CA ASN A 49 -5.00 2.57 -18.62
C ASN A 49 -6.33 3.31 -18.79
N GLN A 50 -7.37 2.62 -19.27
CA GLN A 50 -8.68 3.22 -19.44
C GLN A 50 -9.28 3.67 -18.10
N ASN A 51 -9.14 2.85 -17.04
CA ASN A 51 -9.63 3.21 -15.71
C ASN A 51 -8.96 4.46 -15.14
N ILE A 52 -7.63 4.59 -15.26
CA ILE A 52 -6.93 5.78 -14.72
C ILE A 52 -7.29 7.05 -15.51
N ILE A 53 -7.50 6.93 -16.83
CA ILE A 53 -7.97 8.04 -17.68
C ILE A 53 -9.40 8.44 -17.29
N ASP A 54 -10.30 7.47 -17.12
CA ASP A 54 -11.68 7.76 -16.73
C ASP A 54 -11.76 8.38 -15.32
N LEU A 55 -10.84 8.04 -14.42
CA LEU A 55 -10.70 8.68 -13.12
C LEU A 55 -10.24 10.14 -13.26
N GLN A 56 -9.24 10.42 -14.11
CA GLN A 56 -8.78 11.78 -14.38
C GLN A 56 -9.87 12.65 -15.00
N CYS A 57 -10.66 12.08 -15.92
CA CYS A 57 -11.81 12.76 -16.51
C CYS A 57 -13.01 12.89 -15.55
N ASN A 58 -12.89 12.45 -14.30
CA ASN A 58 -13.97 12.41 -13.31
C ASN A 58 -15.23 11.66 -13.81
N LYS A 59 -15.07 10.69 -14.73
CA LYS A 59 -16.17 9.84 -15.20
C LYS A 59 -16.49 8.72 -14.23
N ILE A 60 -15.48 8.26 -13.49
CA ILE A 60 -15.61 7.27 -12.43
C ILE A 60 -15.19 7.88 -11.10
N ASP A 61 -15.84 7.43 -10.03
CA ASP A 61 -15.45 7.80 -8.67
C ASP A 61 -14.26 6.96 -8.18
N TYR A 62 -13.53 7.49 -7.20
CA TYR A 62 -12.40 6.81 -6.57
C TYR A 62 -12.80 5.46 -5.99
N GLN A 63 -14.00 5.34 -5.42
CA GLN A 63 -14.49 4.06 -4.88
C GLN A 63 -14.59 2.99 -5.97
N THR A 64 -15.14 3.36 -7.13
CA THR A 64 -15.30 2.46 -8.28
C THR A 64 -13.94 2.09 -8.87
N PHE A 65 -13.04 3.07 -8.99
CA PHE A 65 -11.67 2.83 -9.43
C PHE A 65 -10.95 1.78 -8.56
N TYR A 66 -10.98 1.96 -7.24
CA TYR A 66 -10.33 1.01 -6.33
C TYR A 66 -10.97 -0.38 -6.38
N ARG A 67 -12.29 -0.48 -6.57
CA ARG A 67 -12.96 -1.78 -6.80
C ARG A 67 -12.45 -2.48 -8.05
N ASN A 68 -12.30 -1.75 -9.16
CA ASN A 68 -11.88 -2.32 -10.45
C ASN A 68 -10.41 -2.77 -10.43
N ILE A 69 -9.56 -2.06 -9.68
CA ILE A 69 -8.12 -2.38 -9.57
C ILE A 69 -7.81 -3.43 -8.51
N ASN A 70 -8.68 -3.61 -7.50
CA ASN A 70 -8.44 -4.55 -6.40
C ASN A 70 -8.20 -5.99 -6.84
N GLN A 71 -8.74 -6.41 -7.99
CA GLN A 71 -8.50 -7.74 -8.55
C GLN A 71 -7.07 -7.95 -9.08
N PHE A 72 -6.38 -6.86 -9.46
CA PHE A 72 -5.03 -6.90 -10.03
C PHE A 72 -3.96 -6.54 -9.00
N ARG A 73 -4.33 -5.74 -7.99
CA ARG A 73 -3.53 -5.61 -6.78
C ARG A 73 -3.74 -6.87 -5.97
N GLN A 74 -2.86 -7.85 -6.14
CA GLN A 74 -2.62 -8.85 -5.09
C GLN A 74 -2.07 -8.09 -3.87
N ILE A 75 -2.98 -7.50 -3.09
CA ILE A 75 -2.72 -7.15 -1.71
C ILE A 75 -2.68 -8.51 -1.05
N ASP A 76 -1.47 -8.99 -0.75
CA ASP A 76 -1.29 -10.23 -0.02
C ASP A 76 -2.14 -10.15 1.24
N SER A 77 -3.32 -10.78 1.19
CA SER A 77 -4.28 -10.80 2.29
C SER A 77 -3.65 -11.36 3.58
N ILE A 78 -2.55 -12.11 3.42
CA ILE A 78 -1.65 -12.62 4.44
C ILE A 78 -1.01 -11.49 5.26
N GLN A 79 -0.63 -10.37 4.62
CA GLN A 79 0.06 -9.25 5.28
C GLN A 79 -0.89 -8.39 6.12
N CYS A 80 -2.15 -8.26 5.71
CA CYS A 80 -3.19 -7.60 6.52
C CYS A 80 -3.67 -8.45 7.71
N GLN A 81 -3.47 -9.77 7.65
CA GLN A 81 -3.82 -10.69 8.74
C GLN A 81 -2.69 -10.90 9.75
N SER A 82 -1.48 -10.39 9.52
CA SER A 82 -0.41 -10.43 10.51
C SER A 82 -0.68 -9.40 11.62
N LYS A 83 -1.71 -9.66 12.43
CA LYS A 83 -1.86 -9.03 13.74
C LYS A 83 -0.65 -9.48 14.56
N SER A 84 0.37 -8.65 14.65
CA SER A 84 1.43 -8.84 15.63
C SER A 84 0.78 -8.80 17.01
N SER A 85 0.66 -9.96 17.66
CA SER A 85 0.13 -10.04 19.01
C SER A 85 1.17 -9.41 19.94
N ILE A 86 0.90 -8.17 20.36
CA ILE A 86 1.70 -7.52 21.40
C ILE A 86 1.39 -8.25 22.71
N ARG A 87 2.27 -9.18 23.09
CA ARG A 87 2.25 -9.80 24.41
C ARG A 87 3.02 -8.91 25.38
N SER A 88 2.32 -8.20 26.25
CA SER A 88 2.93 -7.58 27.42
C SER A 88 3.15 -8.64 28.51
N LEU A 89 4.25 -8.52 29.25
CA LEU A 89 4.46 -9.30 30.46
C LEU A 89 3.56 -8.78 31.58
N SER A 90 3.10 -9.68 32.44
CA SER A 90 2.42 -9.27 33.66
C SER A 90 3.38 -8.51 34.59
N LYS A 91 2.84 -7.62 35.43
CA LYS A 91 3.65 -6.88 36.43
C LYS A 91 4.41 -7.82 37.37
N SER A 92 3.86 -9.00 37.65
CA SER A 92 4.49 -10.02 38.50
C SER A 92 5.74 -10.62 37.84
N GLU A 93 5.64 -11.04 36.59
CA GLU A 93 6.78 -11.60 35.84
C GLU A 93 7.90 -10.59 35.67
N TRP A 94 7.56 -9.32 35.42
CA TRP A 94 8.55 -8.26 35.31
C TRP A 94 9.35 -8.11 36.60
N ARG A 95 8.68 -8.08 37.76
CA ARG A 95 9.30 -8.01 39.09
C ARG A 95 10.19 -9.22 39.38
N ALA A 96 9.69 -10.42 39.13
CA ALA A 96 10.47 -11.65 39.33
C ALA A 96 11.75 -11.67 38.49
N LYS A 97 11.67 -11.19 37.25
CA LYS A 97 12.83 -11.05 36.35
C LYS A 97 13.81 -9.98 36.85
N THR A 98 13.33 -8.85 37.37
CA THR A 98 14.20 -7.80 37.93
C THR A 98 14.93 -8.29 39.17
N GLU A 99 14.23 -8.92 40.11
CA GLU A 99 14.84 -9.49 41.31
C GLU A 99 15.92 -10.54 40.99
N ARG A 100 15.65 -11.39 40.00
CA ARG A 100 16.63 -12.38 39.54
C ARG A 100 17.90 -11.71 39.00
N ILE A 101 17.74 -10.70 38.14
CA ILE A 101 18.87 -9.94 37.60
C ILE A 101 19.66 -9.25 38.72
N GLU A 102 18.99 -8.70 39.71
CA GLU A 102 19.66 -8.09 40.86
C GLU A 102 20.44 -9.12 41.68
N ARG A 103 19.86 -10.29 41.95
CA ARG A 103 20.58 -11.39 42.65
C ARG A 103 21.82 -11.80 41.87
N GLU A 104 21.70 -12.03 40.56
CA GLU A 104 22.84 -12.38 39.70
C GLU A 104 23.92 -11.29 39.71
N LYS A 105 23.54 -10.00 39.67
CA LYS A 105 24.50 -8.88 39.80
C LYS A 105 25.24 -8.88 41.14
N ARG A 106 24.55 -9.19 42.25
CA ARG A 106 25.20 -9.28 43.58
C ARG A 106 26.19 -10.44 43.64
N HIS A 107 25.83 -11.59 43.07
CA HIS A 107 26.68 -12.79 43.07
C HIS A 107 27.82 -12.75 42.05
N LYS A 108 27.72 -11.97 40.96
CA LYS A 108 28.81 -11.73 40.00
C LYS A 108 29.86 -10.71 40.49
N ARG A 109 29.57 -9.97 41.56
CA ARG A 109 30.49 -8.99 42.18
C ARG A 109 31.29 -9.57 43.35
N ARG A 110 31.05 -10.82 43.72
CA ARG A 110 31.88 -11.63 44.63
C ARG A 110 32.79 -12.52 43.80
#